data_AF-A0A7V5RKH4-F1
#
_entry.id   AF-A0A7V5RKH4-F1
#
_cell.length_a   1.000
_cell.length_b   1.000
_cell.length_c   1.000
_cell.angle_alpha   90.00
_cell.angle_beta   90.00
_cell.angle_gamma   90.00
#
_symmetry.space_group_name_H-M   'P 1'
#
loop_
_entity.id
_entity.type
_entity.pdbx_description
1 polymer ?
#
loop_
_entity_poly.entity_id
_entity_poly.type
_entity_poly.pdbx_seq_one_letter_code
_entity_poly.pdbx_strand_id
1 'polypeptide(L)'
;MKTRLILSLLMPALMACGQAQKEPAPMLNTRAVDALITSLQDSLQAEIGLAFYDLETGQEFTRNARTMMHAASTMKVPVMIELFRQADAGTLSLDDSIRIRN
;
A
#
# COMPACT_ATOMS: atom_id res chain seq x y z
N MET A 1 -48.16 44.12 -2.31
CA MET A 1 -46.83 44.00 -2.96
C MET A 1 -45.74 43.61 -1.95
N LYS A 2 -45.93 42.54 -1.15
CA LYS A 2 -44.96 42.12 -0.11
C LYS A 2 -44.65 40.61 -0.13
N THR A 3 -45.03 39.90 -1.19
CA THR A 3 -44.95 38.43 -1.24
C THR A 3 -43.94 37.90 -2.26
N ARG A 4 -43.13 38.76 -2.89
CA ARG A 4 -42.15 38.35 -3.93
C ARG A 4 -40.68 38.52 -3.55
N LEU A 5 -40.37 38.87 -2.29
CA LEU A 5 -39.00 39.21 -1.87
C LEU A 5 -38.37 38.22 -0.87
N ILE A 6 -38.98 37.05 -0.64
CA ILE A 6 -38.48 36.07 0.35
C ILE A 6 -37.94 34.79 -0.32
N LEU A 7 -38.16 34.58 -1.62
CA LEU A 7 -37.83 33.31 -2.29
C LEU A 7 -36.42 33.25 -2.93
N SER A 8 -35.63 34.32 -2.90
CA SER A 8 -34.31 34.37 -3.56
C SER A 8 -33.11 34.26 -2.63
N LEU A 9 -33.30 33.98 -1.33
CA LEU A 9 -32.20 33.96 -0.35
C LEU A 9 -31.98 32.62 0.37
N LEU A 10 -32.46 31.50 -0.20
CA LEU A 10 -32.36 30.18 0.42
C LEU A 10 -31.66 29.13 -0.46
N MET A 11 -30.72 29.54 -1.32
CA MET A 11 -30.09 28.63 -2.29
C MET A 11 -28.60 28.96 -2.58
N PRO A 12 -27.75 29.16 -1.56
CA PRO A 12 -26.40 28.62 -1.69
C PRO A 12 -25.88 27.84 -0.47
N ALA A 13 -26.65 27.69 0.62
CA ALA A 13 -26.13 27.13 1.86
C ALA A 13 -25.98 25.58 1.89
N LEU A 14 -26.50 24.85 0.90
CA LEU A 14 -26.41 23.38 0.86
C LEU A 14 -25.19 22.81 0.11
N MET A 15 -24.34 23.64 -0.51
CA MET A 15 -23.17 23.16 -1.26
C MET A 15 -21.82 23.25 -0.51
N ALA A 16 -21.84 23.52 0.80
CA ALA A 16 -20.61 23.65 1.60
C ALA A 16 -20.27 22.41 2.46
N CYS A 17 -21.00 21.31 2.31
CA CYS A 17 -20.72 20.06 3.03
C CYS A 17 -20.30 18.99 2.03
N GLY A 18 -19.01 18.67 1.94
CA GLY A 18 -18.61 17.44 1.23
C GLY A 18 -17.22 17.37 0.60
N GLN A 19 -16.41 18.44 0.60
CA GLN A 19 -14.99 18.28 0.24
C GLN A 19 -14.17 18.20 1.52
N ALA A 20 -14.05 16.99 2.06
CA ALA A 20 -12.91 16.64 2.89
C ALA A 20 -11.67 16.86 2.01
N GLN A 21 -11.00 18.00 2.17
CA GLN A 21 -9.69 18.23 1.58
C GLN A 21 -8.81 17.10 2.10
N LYS A 22 -8.42 16.16 1.24
CA LYS A 22 -7.42 15.16 1.57
C LYS A 22 -6.15 15.94 1.87
N GLU A 23 -5.81 16.06 3.16
CA GLU A 23 -4.54 16.61 3.61
C GLU A 23 -3.44 16.00 2.73
N PRO A 24 -2.55 16.82 2.14
CA PRO A 24 -1.49 16.29 1.30
C PRO A 24 -0.73 15.23 2.09
N ALA A 25 -0.56 14.05 1.48
CA ALA A 25 0.13 12.95 2.14
C ALA A 25 1.49 13.46 2.65
N PRO A 26 1.87 13.14 3.90
CA PRO A 26 3.12 13.59 4.46
C PRO A 26 4.27 13.12 3.56
N MET A 27 5.11 14.06 3.15
CA MET A 27 6.23 13.78 2.25
C MET A 27 7.21 12.81 2.92
N LEU A 28 7.65 11.78 2.20
CA LEU A 28 8.57 10.79 2.76
C LEU A 28 9.92 11.42 3.13
N ASN A 29 10.29 11.37 4.41
CA ASN A 29 11.60 11.85 4.86
C ASN A 29 12.67 10.77 4.66
N THR A 30 13.14 10.64 3.42
CA THR A 30 14.13 9.64 3.02
C THR A 30 15.44 9.73 3.81
N ARG A 31 15.87 10.94 4.19
CA ARG A 31 17.10 11.14 5.00
C ARG A 31 16.98 10.53 6.39
N ALA A 32 15.84 10.74 7.05
CA ALA A 32 15.59 10.16 8.37
C ALA A 32 15.52 8.62 8.30
N VAL A 33 14.89 8.08 7.25
CA VAL A 33 14.83 6.64 7.00
C VAL A 33 16.23 6.07 6.75
N ASP A 34 17.05 6.75 5.94
CA ASP A 34 18.42 6.31 5.68
C ASP A 34 19.29 6.29 6.93
N ALA A 35 19.21 7.34 7.75
CA ALA A 35 19.94 7.40 9.02
C ALA A 35 19.53 6.27 9.97
N LEU A 36 18.23 5.97 10.03
CA LEU A 36 17.69 4.88 10.83
C LEU A 36 18.20 3.52 10.33
N ILE A 37 18.14 3.26 9.02
CA ILE A 37 18.62 1.99 8.46
C ILE A 37 20.10 1.82 8.76
N THR A 38 20.93 2.85 8.58
CA THR A 38 22.37 2.79 8.91
C THR A 38 22.58 2.42 10.38
N SER A 39 21.89 3.11 11.30
CA SER A 39 21.96 2.82 12.74
C SER A 39 21.55 1.37 13.07
N LEU A 40 20.51 0.85 12.42
CA LEU A 40 20.06 -0.53 12.59
C LEU A 40 21.06 -1.55 12.05
N GLN A 41 21.67 -1.28 10.88
CA GLN A 41 22.70 -2.15 10.32
C GLN A 41 23.90 -2.27 11.25
N ASP A 42 24.36 -1.14 11.82
CA ASP A 42 25.49 -1.11 12.76
C ASP A 42 25.15 -1.82 14.08
N SER A 43 23.95 -1.60 14.61
CA SER A 43 23.52 -2.21 15.88
C SER A 43 23.29 -3.72 15.77
N LEU A 44 22.67 -4.16 14.68
CA LEU A 44 22.27 -5.56 14.48
C LEU A 44 23.33 -6.40 13.76
N GLN A 45 24.37 -5.77 13.21
CA GLN A 45 25.35 -6.42 12.34
C GLN A 45 24.66 -7.19 11.20
N ALA A 46 23.68 -6.52 10.57
CA ALA A 46 22.80 -7.11 9.57
C ALA A 46 22.78 -6.30 8.27
N GLU A 47 22.57 -6.99 7.15
CA GLU A 47 22.23 -6.34 5.88
C GLU A 47 20.73 -6.07 5.82
N ILE A 48 20.35 -4.82 5.52
CA ILE A 48 18.95 -4.40 5.41
C ILE A 48 18.70 -3.91 3.99
N GLY A 49 17.66 -4.48 3.35
CA GLY A 49 17.07 -3.99 2.11
C GLY A 49 15.69 -3.41 2.37
N LEU A 50 15.38 -2.26 1.78
CA LEU A 50 14.07 -1.62 1.83
C LEU A 50 13.66 -1.14 0.43
N ALA A 51 12.43 -1.46 0.06
CA ALA A 51 11.75 -0.89 -1.10
C ALA A 51 10.37 -0.42 -0.62
N PHE A 52 10.11 0.88 -0.78
CA PHE A 52 8.86 1.52 -0.45
C PHE A 52 8.33 2.22 -1.70
N TYR A 53 7.05 2.02 -1.99
CA TYR A 53 6.35 2.68 -3.06
C TYR A 53 4.96 3.10 -2.57
N ASP A 54 4.67 4.39 -2.60
CA ASP A 54 3.36 4.94 -2.31
C ASP A 54 2.50 4.89 -3.58
N LEU A 55 1.43 4.08 -3.55
CA LEU A 55 0.52 3.90 -4.69
C LEU A 55 -0.33 5.15 -4.98
N GLU A 56 -0.52 6.05 -4.02
CA GLU A 56 -1.32 7.26 -4.19
C GLU A 56 -0.51 8.41 -4.79
N THR A 57 0.73 8.59 -4.30
CA THR A 57 1.58 9.73 -4.71
C THR A 57 2.64 9.35 -5.73
N GLY A 58 2.94 8.06 -5.91
CA GLY A 58 4.05 7.59 -6.73
C GLY A 58 5.43 7.84 -6.11
N GLN A 59 5.49 8.30 -4.85
CA GLN A 59 6.77 8.45 -4.14
C GLN A 59 7.41 7.09 -3.91
N GLU A 60 8.70 7.00 -4.20
CA GLU A 60 9.50 5.79 -4.03
C GLU A 60 10.71 6.07 -3.13
N PHE A 61 11.09 5.07 -2.34
CA PHE A 61 12.38 5.01 -1.67
C PHE A 61 12.94 3.59 -1.73
N THR A 62 14.18 3.46 -2.18
CA THR A 62 14.86 2.16 -2.24
C THR A 62 16.25 2.23 -1.65
N ARG A 63 16.62 1.17 -0.92
CA ARG A 63 17.97 0.93 -0.39
C ARG A 63 18.25 -0.56 -0.44
N ASN A 64 19.31 -0.96 -1.14
CA ASN A 64 19.64 -2.38 -1.39
C ASN A 64 18.46 -3.21 -1.96
N ALA A 65 17.49 -2.57 -2.62
CA ALA A 65 16.25 -3.20 -3.07
C ALA A 65 16.46 -4.32 -4.10
N ARG A 66 17.64 -4.37 -4.74
CA ARG A 66 18.02 -5.40 -5.72
C ARG A 66 19.01 -6.43 -5.17
N THR A 67 19.38 -6.33 -3.89
CA THR A 67 20.23 -7.34 -3.27
C THR A 67 19.44 -8.63 -3.10
N MET A 68 20.05 -9.76 -3.48
CA MET A 68 19.47 -11.08 -3.29
C MET A 68 19.44 -11.44 -1.80
N MET A 69 18.27 -11.78 -1.27
CA MET A 69 18.07 -12.19 0.11
C MET A 69 17.28 -13.49 0.20
N HIS A 70 17.42 -14.21 1.31
CA HIS A 70 16.56 -15.37 1.58
C HIS A 70 15.12 -14.91 1.78
N ALA A 71 14.22 -15.34 0.89
CA ALA A 71 12.80 -14.99 0.98
C ALA A 71 12.10 -15.60 2.22
N ALA A 72 12.64 -16.67 2.80
CA ALA A 72 12.02 -17.37 3.92
C ALA A 72 10.51 -17.61 3.68
N SER A 73 9.65 -17.37 4.66
CA SER A 73 8.20 -17.54 4.49
C SER A 73 7.53 -16.47 3.61
N THR A 74 8.20 -15.41 3.16
CA THR A 74 7.61 -14.45 2.22
C THR A 74 7.43 -15.04 0.84
N MET A 75 8.20 -16.08 0.49
CA MET A 75 8.05 -16.84 -0.77
C MET A 75 6.64 -17.42 -0.96
N LYS A 76 5.87 -17.61 0.12
CA LYS A 76 4.52 -18.17 0.03
C LYS A 76 3.57 -17.24 -0.75
N VAL A 77 3.79 -15.93 -0.71
CA VAL A 77 2.93 -14.98 -1.43
C VAL A 77 2.98 -15.21 -2.95
N PRO A 78 4.16 -15.21 -3.63
CA PRO A 78 4.20 -15.51 -5.06
C PRO A 78 3.74 -16.95 -5.39
N VAL A 79 3.97 -17.92 -4.49
CA VAL A 79 3.41 -19.27 -4.66
C VAL A 79 1.88 -19.24 -4.68
N MET A 80 1.25 -18.50 -3.76
CA MET A 80 -0.20 -18.37 -3.72
C MET A 80 -0.76 -17.58 -4.89
N ILE A 81 -0.06 -16.53 -5.37
CA ILE A 81 -0.45 -15.79 -6.59
C ILE A 81 -0.56 -16.77 -7.78
N GLU A 82 0.44 -17.63 -7.95
CA GLU A 82 0.42 -18.62 -9.03
C GLU A 82 -0.64 -19.71 -8.80
N LEU A 83 -0.82 -20.17 -7.56
CA LEU A 83 -1.87 -21.14 -7.23
C LEU A 83 -3.27 -20.64 -7.61
N PHE A 84 -3.60 -19.39 -7.26
CA PHE A 84 -4.89 -18.79 -7.62
C PHE A 84 -5.02 -18.60 -9.13
N ARG A 85 -3.94 -18.19 -9.82
CA ARG A 85 -3.96 -18.07 -11.29
C ARG A 85 -4.24 -19.41 -11.97
N GLN A 86 -3.71 -20.51 -11.44
CA GLN A 86 -3.97 -21.86 -11.94
C GLN A 86 -5.39 -22.34 -11.64
N ALA A 87 -5.94 -21.99 -10.47
CA ALA A 87 -7.32 -22.27 -10.11
C ALA A 87 -8.30 -21.53 -11.04
N ASP A 88 -8.07 -20.23 -11.28
CA ASP A 88 -8.84 -19.41 -12.21
C ASP A 88 -8.78 -19.95 -13.65
N ALA A 89 -7.64 -20.51 -14.05
CA ALA A 89 -7.45 -21.17 -15.34
C ALA A 89 -8.08 -22.57 -15.42
N GLY A 90 -8.65 -23.10 -14.33
CA GLY A 90 -9.23 -24.44 -14.26
C GLY A 90 -8.21 -25.59 -14.33
N THR A 91 -6.93 -25.29 -14.09
CA THR A 91 -5.84 -26.29 -14.15
C THR A 91 -5.64 -27.06 -12.84
N LEU A 92 -6.15 -26.52 -11.74
CA LEU A 92 -6.23 -27.17 -10.42
C LEU A 92 -7.51 -26.74 -9.71
N SER A 93 -7.98 -27.52 -8.73
CA SER A 93 -9.05 -27.09 -7.81
C SER A 93 -8.45 -26.74 -6.45
N LEU A 94 -8.96 -25.68 -5.82
CA LEU A 94 -8.57 -25.34 -4.45
C LEU A 94 -9.19 -26.30 -3.41
N ASP A 95 -10.22 -27.05 -3.81
CA ASP A 95 -10.85 -28.10 -2.99
C ASP A 95 -10.11 -29.45 -3.10
N ASP A 96 -9.07 -29.54 -3.95
CA ASP A 96 -8.29 -30.76 -4.10
C ASP A 96 -7.57 -31.11 -2.79
N SER A 97 -7.50 -32.42 -2.52
CA SER A 97 -6.76 -32.94 -1.38
C SER A 97 -5.39 -33.45 -1.80
N ILE A 98 -4.37 -33.14 -1.00
CA ILE A 98 -3.02 -33.64 -1.20
C ILE A 98 -2.71 -34.65 -0.10
N ARG A 99 -2.33 -35.87 -0.49
CA ARG A 99 -1.90 -36.89 0.46
C ARG A 99 -0.50 -36.56 0.99
N ILE A 100 -0.41 -36.24 2.28
CA ILE A 100 0.87 -36.03 2.97
C ILE A 100 1.44 -37.38 3.44
N ARG A 101 2.75 -37.58 3.27
CA ARG A 101 3.52 -38.72 3.80
C ARG A 101 4.83 -38.19 4.39
N ASN A 102 5.35 -38.89 5.40
CA ASN A 102 6.67 -38.65 5.99
C ASN A 102 7.64 -39.74 5.51
#